data_AF-A0A850PMU5-F1
#
_entry.id   AF-A0A850PMU5-F1
#
_cell.length_a   1.000
_cell.length_b   1.000
_cell.length_c   1.000
_cell.angle_alpha   90.00
_cell.angle_beta   90.00
_cell.angle_gamma   90.00
#
_symmetry.space_group_name_H-M   'P 1'
#
loop_
_entity.id
_entity.type
_entity.pdbx_description
1 polymer ?
#
loop_
_entity_poly.entity_id
_entity_poly.type
_entity_poly.pdbx_seq_one_letter_code
_entity_poly.pdbx_strand_id
1 'polypeptide(L)'
;MTDTELATHTPDGRPRARGLGISLGGTPGPLNALTDVGGVEIGMTTLIAGDGPMVVGQGPVRTGVTAILPRGRTGVGEPCAAGWFSLNGNGEMTGTTWIDEAGSFNLPVVLSNTHAVGACHTGVVRWTNRVAPRLARQWVLPVCTETWDGYLNDINGDHVRPVHVEAALDAATGGPVDEGSAGGGTGMNCYDFKGGNGTASRLVPYGSRTFTVAAFVQANFGSRAELTVSGRHVGPQLLGDNPLDDDWFERDLAGAPPPGAGSVIAIVATDAPLLPGQCKALARRVPLGLARTGTTGSHFSGDIFLAFSTADVPGLASAFPMEPVGPGPADGLGTITFLPWGRMDALYAAVVQSVEEAVLNALVVNTEMVGRDGHRSPRLPLDRLTALLGQA
;
A
#
# COMPACT_ATOMS: atom_id res chain seq x y z
N MET A 1 -4.89 15.49 27.47
CA MET A 1 -4.87 15.13 26.04
C MET A 1 -6.07 14.23 25.85
N THR A 2 -7.06 14.65 25.07
CA THR A 2 -8.19 13.80 24.71
C THR A 2 -7.64 12.58 23.96
N ASP A 3 -7.97 11.36 24.39
CA ASP A 3 -7.60 10.14 23.67
C ASP A 3 -8.14 10.25 22.24
N THR A 4 -7.24 10.36 21.26
CA THR A 4 -7.61 10.40 19.85
C THR A 4 -8.21 9.05 19.46
N GLU A 5 -9.43 9.05 18.92
CA GLU A 5 -10.03 7.83 18.38
C GLU A 5 -9.35 7.48 17.05
N LEU A 6 -8.36 6.59 17.10
CA LEU A 6 -7.51 6.25 15.95
C LEU A 6 -8.28 5.61 14.79
N ALA A 7 -9.45 5.02 15.05
CA ALA A 7 -10.31 4.52 14.00
C ALA A 7 -10.87 5.63 13.08
N THR A 8 -10.99 6.85 13.60
CA THR A 8 -11.62 8.00 12.91
C THR A 8 -10.65 9.15 12.65
N HIS A 9 -9.48 9.18 13.31
CA HIS A 9 -8.48 10.22 13.19
C HIS A 9 -7.07 9.65 13.13
N THR A 10 -6.15 10.37 12.49
CA THR A 10 -4.72 10.05 12.54
C THR A 10 -4.12 10.39 13.91
N PRO A 11 -2.91 9.89 14.23
CA PRO A 11 -2.24 10.19 15.51
C PRO A 11 -2.05 11.68 15.80
N ASP A 12 -1.86 12.48 14.75
CA ASP A 12 -1.73 13.94 14.83
C ASP A 12 -3.07 14.68 14.84
N GLY A 13 -4.20 13.96 14.91
CA GLY A 13 -5.53 14.51 15.09
C GLY A 13 -6.24 14.97 13.82
N ARG A 14 -5.67 14.77 12.63
CA ARG A 14 -6.40 15.01 11.37
C ARG A 14 -7.53 13.99 11.21
N PRO A 15 -8.71 14.38 10.70
CA PRO A 15 -9.77 13.43 10.46
C PRO A 15 -9.36 12.44 9.36
N ARG A 16 -9.79 11.20 9.51
CA ARG A 16 -9.90 10.21 8.43
C ARG A 16 -11.28 10.30 7.80
N ALA A 17 -11.60 9.47 6.81
CA ALA A 17 -12.91 9.48 6.15
C ALA A 17 -14.08 9.36 7.17
N ARG A 18 -13.98 8.42 8.12
CA ARG A 18 -14.97 8.28 9.19
C ARG A 18 -15.02 9.47 10.15
N GLY A 19 -13.88 10.13 10.40
CA GLY A 19 -13.82 11.34 11.21
C GLY A 19 -14.58 12.52 10.59
N LEU A 20 -14.82 12.50 9.28
CA LEU A 20 -15.70 13.44 8.59
C LEU A 20 -17.19 13.03 8.60
N GLY A 21 -17.52 11.89 9.20
CA GLY A 21 -18.88 11.33 9.22
C GLY A 21 -19.18 10.38 8.06
N ILE A 22 -18.24 10.12 7.15
CA ILE A 22 -18.48 9.28 5.95
C ILE A 22 -18.84 7.85 6.39
N SER A 23 -20.02 7.39 5.97
CA SER A 23 -20.54 6.07 6.34
C SER A 23 -19.90 4.99 5.47
N LEU A 24 -19.11 4.11 6.08
CA LEU A 24 -18.37 3.05 5.40
C LEU A 24 -18.68 1.69 6.03
N GLY A 25 -18.92 0.69 5.19
CA GLY A 25 -19.37 -0.63 5.63
C GLY A 25 -18.33 -1.40 6.44
N GLY A 26 -18.79 -2.28 7.33
CA GLY A 26 -17.95 -3.12 8.18
C GLY A 26 -17.52 -2.43 9.49
N THR A 27 -16.97 -3.22 10.41
CA THR A 27 -16.46 -2.74 11.71
C THR A 27 -14.93 -2.63 11.65
N PRO A 28 -14.33 -1.46 11.83
CA PRO A 28 -12.88 -1.34 11.82
C PRO A 28 -12.23 -1.97 13.05
N GLY A 29 -10.95 -2.34 12.93
CA GLY A 29 -10.10 -2.59 14.09
C GLY A 29 -9.82 -1.29 14.86
N PRO A 30 -9.20 -1.38 16.06
CA PRO A 30 -8.98 -0.22 16.92
C PRO A 30 -8.09 0.86 16.29
N LEU A 31 -7.14 0.48 15.42
CA LEU A 31 -6.27 1.42 14.72
C LEU A 31 -6.80 1.79 13.34
N ASN A 32 -7.80 1.06 12.84
CA ASN A 32 -8.28 1.11 11.47
C ASN A 32 -7.11 1.14 10.47
N ALA A 33 -6.19 0.19 10.60
CA ALA A 33 -4.92 0.18 9.88
C ALA A 33 -4.42 -1.24 9.59
N LEU A 34 -3.46 -1.38 8.66
CA LEU A 34 -2.82 -2.66 8.33
C LEU A 34 -2.24 -3.34 9.58
N THR A 35 -1.73 -2.55 10.52
CA THR A 35 -1.15 -2.97 11.80
C THR A 35 -2.16 -3.47 12.84
N ASP A 36 -3.48 -3.42 12.56
CA ASP A 36 -4.47 -4.18 13.33
C ASP A 36 -4.30 -5.70 13.13
N VAL A 37 -3.67 -6.13 12.02
CA VAL A 37 -3.26 -7.52 11.84
C VAL A 37 -2.04 -7.77 12.72
N GLY A 38 -2.22 -8.57 13.77
CA GLY A 38 -1.18 -8.82 14.77
C GLY A 38 0.16 -9.24 14.17
N GLY A 39 1.23 -8.60 14.63
CA GLY A 39 2.61 -8.86 14.19
C GLY A 39 3.05 -8.06 12.97
N VAL A 40 2.17 -7.37 12.25
CA VAL A 40 2.58 -6.48 11.15
C VAL A 40 3.20 -5.20 11.70
N GLU A 41 4.35 -4.80 11.17
CA GLU A 41 5.01 -3.53 11.47
C GLU A 41 5.21 -2.70 10.20
N ILE A 42 5.08 -1.37 10.30
CA ILE A 42 5.28 -0.44 9.19
C ILE A 42 6.27 0.63 9.62
N GLY A 43 7.20 0.97 8.73
CA GLY A 43 8.11 2.10 8.89
C GLY A 43 8.23 2.89 7.60
N MET A 44 8.56 4.18 7.72
CA MET A 44 8.60 5.09 6.59
C MET A 44 9.83 6.00 6.65
N THR A 45 10.37 6.31 5.48
CA THR A 45 11.35 7.40 5.28
C THR A 45 10.76 8.38 4.29
N THR A 46 10.46 9.59 4.74
CA THR A 46 9.90 10.68 3.91
C THR A 46 11.01 11.64 3.49
N LEU A 47 11.12 11.92 2.19
CA LEU A 47 12.14 12.81 1.62
C LEU A 47 11.46 14.02 0.97
N ILE A 48 11.60 15.18 1.62
CA ILE A 48 11.13 16.47 1.13
C ILE A 48 12.28 17.47 1.21
N ALA A 49 12.76 17.96 0.06
CA ALA A 49 13.86 18.92 0.00
C ALA A 49 13.81 19.77 -1.27
N GLY A 50 14.22 21.03 -1.17
CA GLY A 50 14.26 21.97 -2.30
C GLY A 50 12.88 22.39 -2.81
N ASP A 51 12.88 23.48 -3.58
CA ASP A 51 11.71 24.10 -4.21
C ASP A 51 12.12 24.74 -5.55
N GLY A 52 11.15 25.07 -6.40
CA GLY A 52 11.40 25.77 -7.66
C GLY A 52 11.70 24.83 -8.85
N PRO A 53 12.43 25.31 -9.87
CA PRO A 53 12.66 24.56 -11.10
C PRO A 53 13.40 23.23 -10.85
N MET A 54 13.01 22.18 -11.57
CA MET A 54 13.67 20.88 -11.49
C MET A 54 15.08 20.94 -12.06
N VAL A 55 16.03 20.40 -11.31
CA VAL A 55 17.34 20.01 -11.83
C VAL A 55 17.57 18.55 -11.47
N VAL A 56 17.66 17.69 -12.49
CA VAL A 56 17.83 16.24 -12.30
C VAL A 56 19.04 15.95 -11.42
N GLY A 57 18.81 15.20 -10.36
CA GLY A 57 19.82 14.83 -9.36
C GLY A 57 19.96 15.85 -8.22
N GLN A 58 19.21 16.94 -8.23
CA GLN A 58 19.22 17.97 -7.18
C GLN A 58 17.84 18.18 -6.54
N GLY A 59 16.76 17.93 -7.28
CA GLY A 59 15.38 18.13 -6.81
C GLY A 59 14.64 19.21 -7.59
N PRO A 60 13.48 19.68 -7.10
CA PRO A 60 12.88 19.35 -5.79
C PRO A 60 12.57 17.87 -5.57
N VAL A 61 12.75 17.42 -4.32
CA VAL A 61 12.52 16.05 -3.88
C VAL A 61 11.20 15.96 -3.15
N ARG A 62 10.31 15.06 -3.59
CA ARG A 62 9.01 14.76 -2.97
C ARG A 62 8.75 13.26 -3.06
N THR A 63 9.54 12.46 -2.37
CA THR A 63 9.49 10.99 -2.49
C THR A 63 9.80 10.31 -1.17
N GLY A 64 9.94 9.00 -1.15
CA GLY A 64 10.32 8.29 0.06
C GLY A 64 10.16 6.79 -0.07
N VAL A 65 10.18 6.11 1.08
CA VAL A 65 10.06 4.66 1.18
C VAL A 65 9.07 4.31 2.27
N THR A 66 8.15 3.39 1.97
CA THR A 66 7.33 2.70 2.98
C THR A 66 7.78 1.25 3.05
N ALA A 67 8.08 0.76 4.24
CA ALA A 67 8.49 -0.62 4.48
C ALA A 67 7.47 -1.32 5.39
N ILE A 68 7.04 -2.52 4.99
CA ILE A 68 6.09 -3.35 5.72
C ILE A 68 6.80 -4.66 6.08
N LEU A 69 6.84 -4.99 7.36
CA LEU A 69 7.32 -6.26 7.89
C LEU A 69 6.10 -7.15 8.20
N PRO A 70 5.82 -8.18 7.40
CA PRO A 70 4.60 -8.99 7.55
C PRO A 70 4.46 -9.67 8.92
N ARG A 71 5.59 -10.01 9.55
CA ARG A 71 5.69 -10.67 10.87
C ARG A 71 6.61 -9.91 11.83
N GLY A 72 6.78 -8.61 11.58
CA GLY A 72 7.68 -7.76 12.34
C GLY A 72 9.15 -8.13 12.19
N ARG A 73 10.02 -7.39 12.85
CA ARG A 73 11.49 -7.58 12.74
C ARG A 73 11.94 -8.99 13.14
N THR A 74 11.33 -9.57 14.16
CA THR A 74 11.72 -10.89 14.68
C THR A 74 11.27 -12.03 13.78
N GLY A 75 10.23 -11.84 12.96
CA GLY A 75 9.70 -12.85 12.04
C GLY A 75 10.30 -12.82 10.63
N VAL A 76 11.38 -12.05 10.39
CA VAL A 76 12.05 -12.03 9.09
C VAL A 76 12.60 -13.41 8.76
N GLY A 77 12.22 -13.95 7.61
CA GLY A 77 12.55 -15.31 7.17
C GLY A 77 11.42 -16.31 7.43
N GLU A 78 10.43 -15.97 8.23
CA GLU A 78 9.23 -16.80 8.42
C GLU A 78 8.23 -16.60 7.27
N PRO A 79 7.67 -17.67 6.70
CA PRO A 79 6.79 -17.57 5.54
C PRO A 79 5.42 -16.98 5.89
N CYS A 80 4.91 -16.15 5.00
CA CYS A 80 3.49 -15.81 4.90
C CYS A 80 2.91 -16.50 3.67
N ALA A 81 1.76 -17.17 3.82
CA ALA A 81 0.97 -17.56 2.65
C ALA A 81 0.58 -16.28 1.91
N ALA A 82 0.78 -16.25 0.60
CA ALA A 82 0.61 -15.03 -0.18
C ALA A 82 0.11 -15.31 -1.59
N GLY A 83 -0.46 -14.27 -2.19
CA GLY A 83 -0.85 -14.28 -3.58
C GLY A 83 -1.00 -12.85 -4.07
N TRP A 84 -0.70 -12.63 -5.35
CA TRP A 84 -0.74 -11.32 -5.97
C TRP A 84 -1.70 -11.30 -7.17
N PHE A 85 -2.14 -10.11 -7.57
CA PHE A 85 -3.00 -9.91 -8.72
C PHE A 85 -2.67 -8.58 -9.41
N SER A 86 -2.55 -8.62 -10.73
CA SER A 86 -2.42 -7.44 -11.58
C SER A 86 -3.77 -7.22 -12.28
N LEU A 87 -4.45 -6.11 -11.97
CA LEU A 87 -5.60 -5.65 -12.76
C LEU A 87 -5.12 -5.02 -14.06
N ASN A 88 -4.14 -4.12 -13.97
CA ASN A 88 -3.44 -3.54 -15.11
C ASN A 88 -1.93 -3.49 -14.80
N GLY A 89 -1.13 -4.13 -15.65
CA GLY A 89 0.28 -4.42 -15.38
C GLY A 89 1.27 -3.33 -15.79
N ASN A 90 0.81 -2.08 -15.97
CA ASN A 90 1.69 -0.96 -16.29
C ASN A 90 2.41 -0.43 -15.03
N GLY A 91 3.14 -1.31 -14.35
CA GLY A 91 3.86 -1.02 -13.10
C GLY A 91 4.75 -2.19 -12.69
N GLU A 92 5.48 -2.05 -11.59
CA GLU A 92 6.48 -3.04 -11.15
C GLU A 92 6.19 -3.60 -9.75
N MET A 93 6.37 -4.91 -9.59
CA MET A 93 6.34 -5.60 -8.29
C MET A 93 7.26 -6.82 -8.33
N THR A 94 8.45 -6.69 -7.73
CA THR A 94 9.43 -7.78 -7.67
C THR A 94 8.97 -8.89 -6.73
N GLY A 95 9.57 -10.08 -6.83
CA GLY A 95 9.26 -11.22 -5.95
C GLY A 95 7.95 -11.96 -6.30
N THR A 96 7.15 -11.42 -7.22
CA THR A 96 5.87 -12.02 -7.68
C THR A 96 6.04 -13.39 -8.32
N THR A 97 7.13 -13.61 -9.05
CA THR A 97 7.47 -14.92 -9.64
C THR A 97 7.62 -16.00 -8.57
N TRP A 98 8.26 -15.68 -7.44
CA TRP A 98 8.39 -16.60 -6.32
C TRP A 98 7.07 -16.83 -5.59
N ILE A 99 6.26 -15.79 -5.43
CA ILE A 99 4.93 -15.91 -4.83
C ILE A 99 4.03 -16.79 -5.68
N ASP A 100 4.07 -16.71 -7.01
CA ASP A 100 3.29 -17.60 -7.88
C ASP A 100 3.78 -19.06 -7.84
N GLU A 101 5.09 -19.28 -7.72
CA GLU A 101 5.69 -20.62 -7.66
C GLU A 101 5.45 -21.30 -6.30
N ALA A 102 5.84 -20.63 -5.22
CA ALA A 102 5.87 -21.21 -3.87
C ALA A 102 4.64 -20.85 -3.02
N GLY A 103 3.81 -19.90 -3.48
CA GLY A 103 2.64 -19.45 -2.73
C GLY A 103 2.96 -18.68 -1.44
N SER A 104 4.20 -18.23 -1.28
CA SER A 104 4.66 -17.56 -0.07
C SER A 104 5.81 -16.59 -0.32
N PHE A 105 6.02 -15.70 0.64
CA PHE A 105 7.23 -14.89 0.78
C PHE A 105 7.54 -14.72 2.26
N ASN A 106 8.77 -14.34 2.58
CA ASN A 106 9.28 -14.31 3.95
C ASN A 106 10.19 -13.11 4.23
N LEU A 107 10.12 -12.11 3.37
CA LEU A 107 10.92 -10.88 3.42
C LEU A 107 10.00 -9.66 3.51
N PRO A 108 10.55 -8.47 3.83
CA PRO A 108 9.77 -7.24 3.84
C PRO A 108 9.14 -6.91 2.47
N VAL A 109 8.04 -6.17 2.51
CA VAL A 109 7.46 -5.48 1.34
C VAL A 109 7.88 -4.02 1.39
N VAL A 110 8.39 -3.49 0.28
CA VAL A 110 8.83 -2.09 0.19
C VAL A 110 8.13 -1.39 -0.96
N LEU A 111 7.55 -0.21 -0.67
CA LEU A 111 6.86 0.65 -1.62
C LEU A 111 7.63 1.97 -1.75
N SER A 112 7.79 2.46 -2.98
CA SER A 112 8.53 3.69 -3.29
C SER A 112 8.03 4.30 -4.60
N ASN A 113 8.84 5.15 -5.24
CA ASN A 113 8.62 5.63 -6.59
C ASN A 113 9.12 4.64 -7.66
N THR A 114 8.62 4.79 -8.90
CA THR A 114 8.92 3.92 -10.05
C THR A 114 10.40 3.67 -10.28
N HIS A 115 11.22 4.72 -10.26
CA HIS A 115 12.65 4.61 -10.58
C HIS A 115 13.48 4.11 -9.38
N ALA A 116 12.88 4.01 -8.20
CA ALA A 116 13.55 3.58 -6.98
C ALA A 116 13.45 2.07 -6.69
N VAL A 117 12.75 1.26 -7.52
CA VAL A 117 12.59 -0.19 -7.28
C VAL A 117 13.93 -0.90 -7.10
N GLY A 118 14.93 -0.59 -7.94
CA GLY A 118 16.28 -1.17 -7.83
C GLY A 118 17.01 -0.78 -6.53
N ALA A 119 16.87 0.47 -6.10
CA ALA A 119 17.43 0.94 -4.82
C ALA A 119 16.73 0.28 -3.62
N CYS A 120 15.41 0.09 -3.70
CA CYS A 120 14.60 -0.63 -2.70
C CYS A 120 15.06 -2.08 -2.58
N HIS A 121 15.18 -2.79 -3.70
CA HIS A 121 15.65 -4.16 -3.73
C HIS A 121 17.04 -4.30 -3.09
N THR A 122 17.98 -3.42 -3.47
CA THR A 122 19.32 -3.37 -2.88
C THR A 122 19.29 -3.11 -1.37
N GLY A 123 18.43 -2.19 -0.92
CA GLY A 123 18.22 -1.86 0.49
C GLY A 123 17.71 -3.05 1.32
N VAL A 124 16.70 -3.77 0.83
CA VAL A 124 16.18 -4.97 1.52
C VAL A 124 17.26 -6.05 1.64
N VAL A 125 18.02 -6.29 0.57
CA VAL A 125 19.13 -7.28 0.60
C VAL A 125 20.19 -6.88 1.63
N ARG A 126 20.62 -5.61 1.65
CA ARG A 126 21.59 -5.10 2.63
C ARG A 126 21.07 -5.21 4.06
N TRP A 127 19.83 -4.79 4.29
CA TRP A 127 19.19 -4.87 5.59
C TRP A 127 19.12 -6.32 6.08
N THR A 128 18.65 -7.23 5.22
CA THR A 128 18.54 -8.67 5.55
C THR A 128 19.91 -9.27 5.86
N ASN A 129 20.96 -8.90 5.11
CA ASN A 129 22.32 -9.34 5.41
C ASN A 129 22.82 -8.85 6.77
N ARG A 130 22.39 -7.67 7.22
CA ARG A 130 22.73 -7.12 8.54
C ARG A 130 21.97 -7.80 9.67
N VAL A 131 20.66 -7.96 9.55
CA VAL A 131 19.80 -8.43 10.67
C VAL A 131 19.62 -9.95 10.69
N ALA A 132 19.73 -10.62 9.54
CA ALA A 132 19.54 -12.06 9.37
C ALA A 132 20.60 -12.65 8.41
N PRO A 133 21.91 -12.57 8.74
CA PRO A 133 23.00 -12.95 7.83
C PRO A 133 22.95 -14.41 7.35
N ARG A 134 22.32 -15.32 8.10
CA ARG A 134 22.12 -16.72 7.66
C ARG A 134 21.05 -16.83 6.58
N LEU A 135 19.95 -16.10 6.73
CA LEU A 135 18.90 -16.01 5.71
C LEU A 135 19.45 -15.36 4.44
N ALA A 136 20.22 -14.28 4.59
CA ALA A 136 20.80 -13.54 3.46
C ALA A 136 21.85 -14.32 2.64
N ARG A 137 22.36 -15.45 3.15
CA ARG A 137 23.22 -16.38 2.39
C ARG A 137 22.43 -17.30 1.46
N GLN A 138 21.12 -17.34 1.62
CA GLN A 138 20.20 -18.06 0.72
C GLN A 138 19.68 -17.10 -0.36
N TRP A 139 18.65 -17.52 -1.10
CA TRP A 139 17.97 -16.62 -2.03
C TRP A 139 17.16 -15.57 -1.28
N VAL A 140 17.50 -14.30 -1.53
CA VAL A 140 16.73 -13.15 -1.04
C VAL A 140 15.97 -12.60 -2.23
N LEU A 141 14.64 -12.75 -2.23
CA LEU A 141 13.74 -12.31 -3.29
C LEU A 141 12.75 -11.27 -2.74
N PRO A 142 13.19 -10.01 -2.50
CA PRO A 142 12.36 -8.96 -1.92
C PRO A 142 11.13 -8.66 -2.77
N VAL A 143 10.05 -8.25 -2.10
CA VAL A 143 8.91 -7.62 -2.76
C VAL A 143 9.10 -6.11 -2.72
N CYS A 144 9.50 -5.53 -3.85
CA CYS A 144 9.66 -4.10 -4.03
C CYS A 144 8.70 -3.66 -5.13
N THR A 145 7.92 -2.62 -4.86
CA THR A 145 6.86 -2.14 -5.75
C THR A 145 6.73 -0.63 -5.66
N GLU A 146 5.92 -0.04 -6.54
CA GLU A 146 6.02 1.38 -6.82
C GLU A 146 4.73 2.02 -7.30
N THR A 147 4.70 3.35 -7.18
CA THR A 147 3.85 4.21 -7.99
C THR A 147 4.65 5.41 -8.52
N TRP A 148 4.13 6.17 -9.48
CA TRP A 148 4.89 7.23 -10.16
C TRP A 148 4.69 8.63 -9.56
N ASP A 149 5.72 9.24 -8.95
CA ASP A 149 5.63 10.58 -8.32
C ASP A 149 6.20 11.74 -9.16
N GLY A 150 6.47 11.52 -10.45
CA GLY A 150 7.18 12.49 -11.29
C GLY A 150 6.43 13.80 -11.58
N TYR A 151 5.17 13.95 -11.16
CA TYR A 151 4.50 15.25 -11.16
C TYR A 151 5.11 16.18 -10.10
N LEU A 152 5.34 15.69 -8.87
CA LEU A 152 5.85 16.51 -7.77
C LEU A 152 7.36 16.35 -7.54
N ASN A 153 7.93 15.23 -7.96
CA ASN A 153 9.28 14.81 -7.62
C ASN A 153 10.23 14.86 -8.83
N ASP A 154 11.50 15.16 -8.57
CA ASP A 154 12.61 14.82 -9.46
C ASP A 154 12.83 13.29 -9.47
N ILE A 155 11.96 12.56 -10.17
CA ILE A 155 11.97 11.09 -10.17
C ILE A 155 13.23 10.50 -10.82
N ASN A 156 13.94 11.28 -11.65
CA ASN A 156 15.18 10.86 -12.31
C ASN A 156 16.45 11.18 -11.51
N GLY A 157 16.33 11.75 -10.31
CA GLY A 157 17.46 12.24 -9.54
C GLY A 157 18.12 11.25 -8.58
N ASP A 158 17.70 9.98 -8.55
CA ASP A 158 18.24 8.94 -7.66
C ASP A 158 18.22 9.34 -6.15
N HIS A 159 17.14 9.98 -5.72
CA HIS A 159 17.00 10.49 -4.34
C HIS A 159 16.73 9.40 -3.31
N VAL A 160 16.02 8.33 -3.70
CA VAL A 160 15.88 7.14 -2.85
C VAL A 160 17.15 6.30 -2.96
N ARG A 161 17.80 6.09 -1.81
CA ARG A 161 19.04 5.31 -1.67
C ARG A 161 18.75 4.09 -0.80
N PRO A 162 19.54 3.00 -0.92
CA PRO A 162 19.40 1.81 -0.06
C PRO A 162 19.35 2.14 1.44
N VAL A 163 20.08 3.15 1.89
CA VAL A 163 20.08 3.58 3.31
C VAL A 163 18.72 4.12 3.78
N HIS A 164 17.91 4.71 2.89
CA HIS A 164 16.56 5.17 3.21
C HIS A 164 15.61 4.00 3.44
N VAL A 165 15.84 2.89 2.72
CA VAL A 165 15.11 1.63 2.86
C VAL A 165 15.49 0.95 4.17
N GLU A 166 16.79 0.88 4.47
CA GLU A 166 17.28 0.35 5.74
C GLU A 166 16.74 1.14 6.93
N ALA A 167 16.68 2.48 6.83
CA ALA A 167 16.09 3.34 7.85
C ALA A 167 14.59 3.11 8.03
N ALA A 168 13.83 2.98 6.94
CA ALA A 168 12.39 2.68 7.00
C ALA A 168 12.13 1.31 7.63
N LEU A 169 12.90 0.29 7.24
CA LEU A 169 12.84 -1.04 7.86
C LEU A 169 13.25 -1.01 9.32
N ASP A 170 14.22 -0.16 9.68
CA ASP A 170 14.68 -0.07 11.05
C ASP A 170 13.68 0.62 11.99
N ALA A 171 12.97 1.62 11.47
CA ALA A 171 11.95 2.38 12.17
C ALA A 171 10.58 1.67 12.21
N ALA A 172 10.44 0.52 11.55
CA ALA A 172 9.16 -0.17 11.46
C ALA A 172 8.65 -0.60 12.85
N THR A 173 7.38 -0.29 13.12
CA THR A 173 6.69 -0.61 14.37
C THR A 173 5.24 -1.00 14.10
N GLY A 174 4.63 -1.73 15.04
CA GLY A 174 3.18 -1.84 15.12
C GLY A 174 2.56 -0.55 15.65
N GLY A 175 1.24 -0.55 15.88
CA GLY A 175 0.51 0.62 16.34
C GLY A 175 0.04 1.52 15.19
N PRO A 176 -0.29 2.80 15.46
CA PRO A 176 -0.84 3.69 14.44
C PRO A 176 0.11 3.89 13.25
N VAL A 177 -0.44 4.07 12.06
CA VAL A 177 0.31 4.21 10.81
C VAL A 177 0.18 5.64 10.30
N ASP A 178 1.30 6.24 9.91
CA ASP A 178 1.31 7.54 9.23
C ASP A 178 0.66 7.44 7.85
N GLU A 179 -0.20 8.41 7.52
CA GLU A 179 -0.99 8.46 6.28
C GLU A 179 -0.78 9.79 5.54
N GLY A 180 -1.22 9.81 4.27
CA GLY A 180 -1.05 10.93 3.35
C GLY A 180 0.35 10.96 2.73
N SER A 181 0.94 12.16 2.67
CA SER A 181 2.29 12.43 2.15
C SER A 181 3.41 11.93 3.06
N ALA A 182 3.50 10.62 3.24
CA ALA A 182 4.57 9.97 4.00
C ALA A 182 5.17 8.79 3.20
N GLY A 183 6.42 8.45 3.48
CA GLY A 183 7.10 7.30 2.88
C GLY A 183 7.02 7.30 1.35
N GLY A 184 6.69 6.16 0.75
CA GLY A 184 6.53 6.03 -0.70
C GLY A 184 5.38 6.87 -1.27
N GLY A 185 4.39 7.24 -0.47
CA GLY A 185 3.25 8.07 -0.86
C GLY A 185 3.53 9.58 -0.94
N THR A 186 4.73 10.04 -0.61
CA THR A 186 5.06 11.46 -0.41
C THR A 186 4.63 12.34 -1.60
N GLY A 187 5.03 12.01 -2.83
CA GLY A 187 4.77 12.79 -4.04
C GLY A 187 3.60 12.32 -4.90
N MET A 188 2.74 11.45 -4.37
CA MET A 188 1.66 10.81 -5.16
C MET A 188 0.39 11.68 -5.27
N ASN A 189 -0.42 11.43 -6.30
CA ASN A 189 -1.66 12.15 -6.64
C ASN A 189 -2.82 11.20 -6.87
N CYS A 190 -4.00 11.46 -6.31
CA CYS A 190 -5.16 10.57 -6.47
C CYS A 190 -6.40 11.39 -6.83
N TYR A 191 -7.09 11.02 -7.90
CA TYR A 191 -8.22 11.77 -8.46
C TYR A 191 -7.89 13.25 -8.70
N ASP A 192 -6.66 13.50 -9.17
CA ASP A 192 -6.04 14.81 -9.34
C ASP A 192 -5.99 15.71 -8.08
N PHE A 193 -6.27 15.16 -6.91
CA PHE A 193 -5.93 15.77 -5.63
C PHE A 193 -4.62 15.20 -5.11
N LYS A 194 -4.12 15.75 -4.00
CA LYS A 194 -3.00 15.11 -3.31
C LYS A 194 -3.38 13.69 -2.87
N GLY A 195 -2.59 12.73 -3.36
CA GLY A 195 -2.66 11.32 -3.01
C GLY A 195 -1.55 10.93 -2.04
N GLY A 196 -1.29 9.64 -1.90
CA GLY A 196 -0.29 9.13 -0.96
C GLY A 196 -0.76 7.87 -0.26
N ASN A 197 -0.37 7.69 1.00
CA ASN A 197 -0.70 6.49 1.74
C ASN A 197 -2.06 6.59 2.42
N GLY A 198 -2.80 5.50 2.43
CA GLY A 198 -3.97 5.36 3.29
C GLY A 198 -4.11 3.92 3.77
N THR A 199 -4.76 3.73 4.90
CA THR A 199 -4.95 2.41 5.47
C THR A 199 -6.32 2.27 6.13
N ALA A 200 -6.81 1.05 6.19
CA ALA A 200 -8.05 0.70 6.87
C ALA A 200 -8.06 -0.79 7.23
N SER A 201 -8.86 -1.17 8.22
CA SER A 201 -9.02 -2.56 8.63
C SER A 201 -10.48 -2.91 8.88
N ARG A 202 -10.78 -4.22 8.95
CA ARG A 202 -12.07 -4.78 9.27
C ARG A 202 -11.94 -6.00 10.16
N LEU A 203 -12.74 -6.03 11.22
CA LEU A 203 -12.97 -7.19 12.05
C LEU A 203 -14.03 -8.08 11.40
N VAL A 204 -13.72 -9.37 11.26
CA VAL A 204 -14.54 -10.37 10.58
C VAL A 204 -14.85 -11.52 11.54
N PRO A 205 -16.07 -11.59 12.11
CA PRO A 205 -16.48 -12.68 12.98
C PRO A 205 -16.47 -14.03 12.24
N TYR A 206 -15.91 -15.06 12.87
CA TYR A 206 -15.84 -16.43 12.35
C TYR A 206 -15.97 -17.46 13.49
N GLY A 207 -17.18 -17.95 13.72
CA GLY A 207 -17.46 -18.88 14.81
C GLY A 207 -17.13 -18.24 16.17
N SER A 208 -16.21 -18.84 16.92
CA SER A 208 -15.70 -18.30 18.20
C SER A 208 -14.51 -17.36 18.05
N ARG A 209 -14.01 -17.15 16.82
CA ARG A 209 -12.88 -16.27 16.53
C ARG A 209 -13.37 -15.01 15.83
N THR A 210 -12.55 -13.97 15.88
CA THR A 210 -12.66 -12.81 15.00
C THR A 210 -11.33 -12.67 14.31
N PHE A 211 -11.35 -12.62 12.99
CA PHE A 211 -10.17 -12.33 12.18
C PHE A 211 -10.12 -10.86 11.81
N THR A 212 -8.95 -10.38 11.47
CA THR A 212 -8.73 -9.04 10.94
C THR A 212 -8.39 -9.16 9.47
N VAL A 213 -9.00 -8.33 8.62
CA VAL A 213 -8.56 -8.09 7.24
C VAL A 213 -8.25 -6.61 7.13
N ALA A 214 -7.08 -6.26 6.64
CA ALA A 214 -6.67 -4.88 6.55
C ALA A 214 -5.99 -4.58 5.21
N ALA A 215 -6.03 -3.31 4.81
CA ALA A 215 -5.45 -2.82 3.57
C ALA A 215 -4.56 -1.61 3.84
N PHE A 216 -3.44 -1.55 3.13
CA PHE A 216 -2.61 -0.37 2.97
C PHE A 216 -2.56 -0.05 1.48
N VAL A 217 -2.77 1.21 1.11
CA VAL A 217 -2.81 1.67 -0.28
C VAL A 217 -1.83 2.81 -0.46
N GLN A 218 -0.96 2.71 -1.47
CA GLN A 218 -0.23 3.85 -2.02
C GLN A 218 -0.99 4.33 -3.26
N ALA A 219 -1.78 5.39 -3.09
CA ALA A 219 -2.75 5.88 -4.07
C ALA A 219 -2.15 6.95 -4.98
N ASN A 220 -2.01 6.63 -6.26
CA ASN A 220 -1.50 7.52 -7.29
C ASN A 220 -2.33 7.46 -8.61
N PHE A 221 -3.66 7.40 -8.55
CA PHE A 221 -4.50 7.02 -9.70
C PHE A 221 -5.80 7.83 -9.81
N GLY A 222 -6.49 7.63 -10.93
CA GLY A 222 -7.86 8.10 -11.17
C GLY A 222 -7.92 9.56 -11.60
N SER A 223 -8.93 9.90 -12.40
CA SER A 223 -9.20 11.29 -12.81
C SER A 223 -10.22 11.95 -11.90
N ARG A 224 -10.11 13.25 -11.64
CA ARG A 224 -10.99 13.95 -10.69
C ARG A 224 -12.49 13.72 -10.94
N ALA A 225 -12.89 13.67 -12.21
CA ALA A 225 -14.27 13.45 -12.61
C ALA A 225 -14.82 12.07 -12.20
N GLU A 226 -13.96 11.05 -12.00
CA GLU A 226 -14.38 9.70 -11.58
C GLU A 226 -14.81 9.64 -10.12
N LEU A 227 -14.29 10.54 -9.27
CA LEU A 227 -14.32 10.39 -7.82
C LEU A 227 -15.73 10.14 -7.29
N THR A 228 -15.87 9.01 -6.61
CA THR A 228 -17.08 8.57 -5.94
C THR A 228 -16.78 8.36 -4.46
N VAL A 229 -17.65 8.86 -3.58
CA VAL A 229 -17.48 8.75 -2.13
C VAL A 229 -18.78 8.23 -1.53
N SER A 230 -18.71 7.08 -0.84
CA SER A 230 -19.89 6.42 -0.25
C SER A 230 -21.03 6.23 -1.27
N GLY A 231 -20.69 5.83 -2.50
CA GLY A 231 -21.63 5.63 -3.61
C GLY A 231 -22.16 6.91 -4.28
N ARG A 232 -21.71 8.09 -3.85
CA ARG A 232 -22.08 9.37 -4.46
C ARG A 232 -20.99 9.84 -5.41
N HIS A 233 -21.34 10.03 -6.68
CA HIS A 233 -20.43 10.53 -7.70
C HIS A 233 -20.22 12.05 -7.51
N VAL A 234 -19.14 12.42 -6.82
CA VAL A 234 -18.85 13.79 -6.35
C VAL A 234 -17.78 14.51 -7.18
N GLY A 235 -16.99 13.77 -7.95
CA GLY A 235 -15.92 14.28 -8.80
C GLY A 235 -16.33 15.46 -9.70
N PRO A 236 -17.44 15.37 -10.46
CA PRO A 236 -17.90 16.45 -11.33
C PRO A 236 -18.25 17.75 -10.60
N GLN A 237 -18.56 17.69 -9.30
CA GLN A 237 -18.84 18.86 -8.46
C GLN A 237 -17.60 19.43 -7.76
N LEU A 238 -16.43 18.84 -8.01
CA LEU A 238 -15.14 19.16 -7.40
C LEU A 238 -14.06 19.55 -8.43
N LEU A 239 -14.43 19.83 -9.68
CA LEU A 239 -13.49 20.14 -10.78
C LEU A 239 -12.75 21.48 -10.63
N GLY A 240 -13.17 22.35 -9.70
CA GLY A 240 -12.47 23.61 -9.45
C GLY A 240 -11.07 23.38 -8.88
N ASP A 241 -10.15 24.29 -9.20
CA ASP A 241 -8.75 24.23 -8.74
C ASP A 241 -8.03 22.91 -9.11
N ASN A 242 -7.85 22.64 -10.41
CA ASN A 242 -7.18 21.42 -10.89
C ASN A 242 -5.91 21.70 -11.73
N PRO A 243 -4.76 21.99 -11.09
CA PRO A 243 -3.50 22.23 -11.80
C PRO A 243 -2.95 21.01 -12.57
N LEU A 244 -3.47 19.80 -12.32
CA LEU A 244 -3.05 18.59 -13.04
C LEU A 244 -3.74 18.45 -14.41
N ASP A 245 -4.85 19.18 -14.64
CA ASP A 245 -5.52 19.28 -15.94
C ASP A 245 -4.93 20.37 -16.84
N ASP A 246 -4.00 21.18 -16.33
CA ASP A 246 -3.31 22.23 -17.10
C ASP A 246 -2.31 21.63 -18.11
N ASP A 247 -1.64 22.49 -18.89
CA ASP A 247 -0.70 22.13 -19.97
C ASP A 247 0.63 21.51 -19.51
N TRP A 248 0.75 21.11 -18.24
CA TRP A 248 2.03 20.66 -17.67
C TRP A 248 2.60 19.43 -18.37
N PHE A 249 1.74 18.49 -18.76
CA PHE A 249 2.14 17.30 -19.52
C PHE A 249 2.70 17.69 -20.88
N GLU A 250 2.07 18.65 -21.58
CA GLU A 250 2.55 19.12 -22.87
C GLU A 250 3.91 19.82 -22.73
N ARG A 251 4.04 20.66 -21.71
CA ARG A 251 5.28 21.39 -21.39
C ARG A 251 6.44 20.44 -21.04
N ASP A 252 6.19 19.42 -20.24
CA ASP A 252 7.24 18.62 -19.62
C ASP A 252 7.52 17.30 -20.36
N LEU A 253 6.50 16.72 -20.99
CA LEU A 253 6.55 15.37 -21.58
C LEU A 253 6.16 15.34 -23.07
N ALA A 254 5.90 16.50 -23.68
CA ALA A 254 5.58 16.63 -25.11
C ALA A 254 4.36 15.80 -25.56
N GLY A 255 3.30 15.82 -24.75
CA GLY A 255 2.00 15.20 -25.06
C GLY A 255 1.05 15.30 -23.87
N ALA A 256 -0.11 14.63 -23.93
CA ALA A 256 -1.01 14.48 -22.80
C ALA A 256 -1.38 13.00 -22.66
N PRO A 257 -1.08 12.33 -21.53
CA PRO A 257 -1.61 11.01 -21.27
C PRO A 257 -3.14 11.11 -21.12
N PRO A 258 -3.87 10.02 -21.38
CA PRO A 258 -5.30 10.01 -21.13
C PRO A 258 -5.59 10.22 -19.63
N PRO A 259 -6.73 10.86 -19.29
CA PRO A 259 -7.15 11.02 -17.90
C PRO A 259 -7.11 9.73 -17.09
N GLY A 260 -6.74 9.84 -15.82
CA GLY A 260 -6.68 8.71 -14.89
C GLY A 260 -5.44 7.81 -15.05
N ALA A 261 -4.47 8.18 -15.88
CA ALA A 261 -3.13 7.58 -15.84
C ALA A 261 -2.50 7.73 -14.45
N GLY A 262 -1.67 6.77 -14.04
CA GLY A 262 -1.13 6.74 -12.68
C GLY A 262 -0.72 5.35 -12.22
N SER A 263 -0.97 5.03 -10.96
CA SER A 263 -0.81 3.70 -10.40
C SER A 263 -1.40 3.58 -9.00
N VAL A 264 -1.72 2.37 -8.58
CA VAL A 264 -2.11 2.08 -7.21
C VAL A 264 -1.57 0.72 -6.79
N ILE A 265 -0.85 0.73 -5.68
CA ILE A 265 -0.45 -0.48 -4.98
C ILE A 265 -1.32 -0.66 -3.76
N ALA A 266 -1.89 -1.86 -3.61
CA ALA A 266 -2.58 -2.25 -2.39
C ALA A 266 -1.95 -3.51 -1.79
N ILE A 267 -1.66 -3.44 -0.50
CA ILE A 267 -1.19 -4.55 0.32
C ILE A 267 -2.31 -4.94 1.27
N VAL A 268 -2.77 -6.17 1.17
CA VAL A 268 -3.82 -6.74 2.01
C VAL A 268 -3.20 -7.74 2.99
N ALA A 269 -3.49 -7.59 4.27
CA ALA A 269 -3.05 -8.51 5.31
C ALA A 269 -4.25 -9.11 6.04
N THR A 270 -4.10 -10.33 6.55
CA THR A 270 -5.07 -10.95 7.45
C THR A 270 -4.41 -11.94 8.40
N ASP A 271 -4.98 -12.11 9.59
CA ASP A 271 -4.59 -13.17 10.54
C ASP A 271 -5.40 -14.47 10.33
N ALA A 272 -6.30 -14.50 9.35
CA ALA A 272 -7.04 -15.70 9.00
C ALA A 272 -6.11 -16.74 8.37
N PRO A 273 -6.19 -18.03 8.76
CA PRO A 273 -5.38 -19.08 8.14
C PRO A 273 -5.87 -19.35 6.72
N LEU A 274 -5.00 -19.11 5.74
CA LEU A 274 -5.34 -19.16 4.31
C LEU A 274 -4.29 -19.94 3.51
N LEU A 275 -4.76 -20.60 2.46
CA LEU A 275 -3.92 -21.12 1.39
C LEU A 275 -3.43 -19.98 0.48
N PRO A 276 -2.32 -20.16 -0.26
CA PRO A 276 -1.82 -19.17 -1.22
C PRO A 276 -2.87 -18.75 -2.26
N GLY A 277 -3.60 -19.73 -2.81
CA GLY A 277 -4.70 -19.45 -3.76
C GLY A 277 -5.84 -18.62 -3.15
N GLN A 278 -6.07 -18.72 -1.84
CA GLN A 278 -7.05 -17.90 -1.12
C GLN A 278 -6.53 -16.48 -0.92
N CYS A 279 -5.24 -16.30 -0.66
CA CYS A 279 -4.60 -14.98 -0.66
C CYS A 279 -4.72 -14.32 -2.04
N LYS A 280 -4.43 -15.05 -3.13
CA LYS A 280 -4.68 -14.57 -4.51
C LYS A 280 -6.15 -14.24 -4.76
N ALA A 281 -7.08 -14.94 -4.12
CA ALA A 281 -8.50 -14.61 -4.18
C ALA A 281 -8.84 -13.30 -3.43
N LEU A 282 -8.18 -13.01 -2.30
CA LEU A 282 -8.28 -11.71 -1.62
C LEU A 282 -7.73 -10.58 -2.50
N ALA A 283 -6.55 -10.74 -3.10
CA ALA A 283 -5.95 -9.74 -3.99
C ALA A 283 -6.88 -9.38 -5.17
N ARG A 284 -7.59 -10.37 -5.73
CA ARG A 284 -8.62 -10.16 -6.77
C ARG A 284 -9.86 -9.37 -6.31
N ARG A 285 -10.02 -9.07 -5.02
CA ARG A 285 -11.10 -8.21 -4.50
C ARG A 285 -10.72 -6.75 -4.41
N VAL A 286 -9.43 -6.43 -4.44
CA VAL A 286 -8.95 -5.04 -4.41
C VAL A 286 -9.58 -4.18 -5.50
N PRO A 287 -9.67 -4.61 -6.79
CA PRO A 287 -10.33 -3.83 -7.83
C PRO A 287 -11.76 -3.41 -7.50
N LEU A 288 -12.51 -4.24 -6.77
CA LEU A 288 -13.88 -3.93 -6.40
C LEU A 288 -13.95 -2.80 -5.37
N GLY A 289 -12.95 -2.67 -4.49
CA GLY A 289 -12.83 -1.55 -3.56
C GLY A 289 -12.43 -0.25 -4.28
N LEU A 290 -11.48 -0.33 -5.21
CA LEU A 290 -11.07 0.80 -6.06
C LEU A 290 -12.24 1.30 -6.94
N ALA A 291 -13.01 0.38 -7.52
CA ALA A 291 -14.16 0.74 -8.35
C ALA A 291 -15.25 1.47 -7.54
N ARG A 292 -15.36 1.25 -6.23
CA ARG A 292 -16.29 2.00 -5.36
C ARG A 292 -15.87 3.45 -5.14
N THR A 293 -14.59 3.77 -5.33
CA THR A 293 -14.11 5.16 -5.36
C THR A 293 -14.18 5.77 -6.76
N GLY A 294 -14.59 4.98 -7.76
CA GLY A 294 -15.04 5.44 -9.07
C GLY A 294 -14.09 5.16 -10.24
N THR A 295 -12.84 4.72 -9.98
CA THR A 295 -11.90 4.48 -11.08
C THR A 295 -12.28 3.27 -11.92
N THR A 296 -11.88 3.28 -13.19
CA THR A 296 -12.05 2.16 -14.12
C THR A 296 -10.74 1.40 -14.41
N GLY A 297 -9.61 1.84 -13.84
CA GLY A 297 -8.29 1.27 -14.10
C GLY A 297 -7.78 1.65 -15.48
N SER A 298 -7.36 2.91 -15.63
CA SER A 298 -6.84 3.44 -16.91
C SER A 298 -5.72 2.55 -17.47
N HIS A 299 -5.57 2.49 -18.80
CA HIS A 299 -4.52 1.69 -19.46
C HIS A 299 -3.11 2.04 -18.97
N PHE A 300 -2.88 3.31 -18.63
CA PHE A 300 -1.61 3.79 -18.08
C PHE A 300 -1.59 3.82 -16.55
N SER A 301 -2.50 3.12 -15.87
CA SER A 301 -2.53 2.99 -14.41
C SER A 301 -1.94 1.66 -13.96
N GLY A 302 -0.76 1.65 -13.32
CA GLY A 302 -0.20 0.42 -12.74
C GLY A 302 -0.98 -0.05 -11.51
N ASP A 303 -1.86 -1.03 -11.67
CA ASP A 303 -2.82 -1.48 -10.64
C ASP A 303 -2.47 -2.90 -10.18
N ILE A 304 -1.57 -3.00 -9.19
CA ILE A 304 -0.94 -4.26 -8.76
C ILE A 304 -1.10 -4.46 -7.25
N PHE A 305 -1.51 -5.67 -6.85
CA PHE A 305 -1.93 -5.94 -5.47
C PHE A 305 -1.28 -7.19 -4.91
N LEU A 306 -0.92 -7.13 -3.63
CA LEU A 306 -0.45 -8.27 -2.84
C LEU A 306 -1.45 -8.54 -1.71
N ALA A 307 -1.75 -9.81 -1.46
CA ALA A 307 -2.44 -10.23 -0.26
C ALA A 307 -1.64 -11.32 0.46
N PHE A 308 -1.58 -11.26 1.79
CA PHE A 308 -0.91 -12.26 2.59
C PHE A 308 -1.63 -12.55 3.91
N SER A 309 -1.35 -13.73 4.46
CA SER A 309 -1.80 -14.16 5.79
C SER A 309 -0.62 -14.23 6.76
N THR A 310 -0.81 -13.70 7.97
CA THR A 310 0.12 -13.84 9.10
C THR A 310 -0.16 -15.07 9.95
N ALA A 311 -1.20 -15.86 9.64
CA ALA A 311 -1.42 -17.13 10.31
C ALA A 311 -0.22 -18.07 10.10
N ASP A 312 0.07 -18.92 11.09
CA ASP A 312 1.21 -19.82 11.03
C ASP A 312 1.09 -20.82 9.88
N VAL A 313 2.09 -20.83 8.99
CA VAL A 313 2.17 -21.72 7.83
C VAL A 313 3.57 -22.34 7.69
N PRO A 314 4.08 -23.02 8.73
CA PRO A 314 5.45 -23.56 8.72
C PRO A 314 5.69 -24.52 7.55
N GLY A 315 4.65 -25.19 7.05
CA GLY A 315 4.72 -26.06 5.88
C GLY A 315 4.98 -25.36 4.54
N LEU A 316 4.92 -24.02 4.48
CA LEU A 316 5.31 -23.23 3.31
C LEU A 316 6.74 -22.67 3.41
N ALA A 317 7.47 -22.96 4.49
CA ALA A 317 8.85 -22.53 4.62
C ALA A 317 9.70 -23.21 3.54
N SER A 318 10.19 -22.41 2.60
CA SER A 318 11.13 -22.86 1.57
C SER A 318 12.54 -22.46 1.98
N ALA A 319 13.28 -23.44 2.50
CA ALA A 319 14.69 -23.29 2.85
C ALA A 319 15.46 -24.46 2.25
N PHE A 320 16.76 -24.28 2.03
CA PHE A 320 17.62 -25.40 1.67
C PHE A 320 17.50 -26.51 2.72
N PRO A 321 17.22 -27.77 2.31
CA PRO A 321 17.34 -28.88 3.23
C PRO A 321 18.81 -29.02 3.59
N MET A 322 19.16 -28.63 4.82
CA MET A 322 20.54 -28.72 5.34
C MET A 322 20.84 -30.09 5.95
N GLU A 323 19.86 -30.99 5.97
CA GLU A 323 20.04 -32.38 6.37
C GLU A 323 20.75 -33.19 5.27
N PRO A 324 21.49 -34.26 5.63
CA PRO A 324 22.16 -35.11 4.64
C PRO A 324 21.20 -35.64 3.58
N VAL A 325 21.60 -35.60 2.31
CA VAL A 325 20.83 -36.16 1.20
C VAL A 325 20.69 -37.68 1.40
N GLY A 326 19.47 -38.15 1.66
CA GLY A 326 19.13 -39.55 1.88
C GLY A 326 17.70 -39.70 2.41
N PRO A 327 17.16 -40.91 2.52
CA PRO A 327 15.88 -41.13 3.18
C PRO A 327 16.02 -40.71 4.65
N GLY A 328 15.43 -39.57 5.00
CA GLY A 328 15.32 -39.12 6.38
C GLY A 328 14.46 -40.09 7.20
N PRO A 329 14.50 -40.00 8.54
CA PRO A 329 13.76 -40.91 9.41
C PRO A 329 12.23 -40.67 9.42
N ALA A 330 11.74 -39.60 8.79
CA ALA A 330 10.34 -39.21 8.73
C ALA A 330 9.94 -38.75 7.33
N ASP A 331 8.65 -38.83 7.01
CA ASP A 331 8.09 -38.53 5.68
C ASP A 331 8.24 -37.04 5.24
N GLY A 332 8.60 -36.13 6.14
CA GLY A 332 8.83 -34.72 5.83
C GLY A 332 7.56 -33.95 5.42
N LEU A 333 6.37 -34.42 5.78
CA LEU A 333 5.10 -33.81 5.40
C LEU A 333 4.76 -32.58 6.26
N GLY A 334 4.41 -31.47 5.59
CA GLY A 334 3.86 -30.28 6.23
C GLY A 334 2.34 -30.36 6.41
N THR A 335 1.81 -29.75 7.47
CA THR A 335 0.36 -29.56 7.67
C THR A 335 0.04 -28.08 7.70
N ILE A 336 -1.05 -27.68 7.02
CA ILE A 336 -1.55 -26.31 7.00
C ILE A 336 -3.02 -26.33 7.44
N THR A 337 -3.36 -25.47 8.39
CA THR A 337 -4.77 -25.17 8.71
C THR A 337 -5.23 -24.03 7.81
N PHE A 338 -6.46 -24.10 7.28
CA PHE A 338 -7.01 -23.04 6.42
C PHE A 338 -8.53 -22.93 6.54
N LEU A 339 -9.08 -21.77 6.20
CA LEU A 339 -10.52 -21.57 6.10
C LEU A 339 -11.08 -22.39 4.91
N PRO A 340 -12.20 -23.11 5.07
CA PRO A 340 -12.86 -23.75 3.93
C PRO A 340 -13.23 -22.72 2.86
N TRP A 341 -13.01 -23.05 1.58
CA TRP A 341 -13.29 -22.16 0.45
C TRP A 341 -14.71 -21.57 0.44
N GLY A 342 -15.71 -22.36 0.83
CA GLY A 342 -17.11 -21.91 0.93
C GLY A 342 -17.41 -20.94 2.08
N ARG A 343 -16.39 -20.46 2.81
CA ARG A 343 -16.53 -19.54 3.94
C ARG A 343 -15.69 -18.25 3.79
N MET A 344 -15.27 -17.93 2.57
CA MET A 344 -14.39 -16.78 2.29
C MET A 344 -15.11 -15.44 2.11
N ASP A 345 -16.43 -15.44 1.89
CA ASP A 345 -17.15 -14.25 1.43
C ASP A 345 -17.08 -13.05 2.40
N ALA A 346 -17.07 -13.31 3.71
CA ALA A 346 -16.92 -12.25 4.70
C ALA A 346 -15.53 -11.59 4.64
N LEU A 347 -14.48 -12.36 4.36
CA LEU A 347 -13.13 -11.81 4.15
C LEU A 347 -13.07 -11.04 2.83
N TYR A 348 -13.73 -11.52 1.77
CA TYR A 348 -13.82 -10.78 0.50
C TYR A 348 -14.50 -9.42 0.68
N ALA A 349 -15.63 -9.38 1.38
CA ALA A 349 -16.33 -8.13 1.68
C ALA A 349 -15.43 -7.18 2.49
N ALA A 350 -14.70 -7.72 3.48
CA ALA A 350 -13.77 -6.96 4.30
C ALA A 350 -12.59 -6.37 3.49
N VAL A 351 -12.06 -7.08 2.50
CA VAL A 351 -11.06 -6.51 1.56
C VAL A 351 -11.64 -5.33 0.80
N VAL A 352 -12.82 -5.50 0.18
CA VAL A 352 -13.47 -4.43 -0.60
C VAL A 352 -13.70 -3.18 0.25
N GLN A 353 -14.22 -3.36 1.46
CA GLN A 353 -14.49 -2.27 2.40
C GLN A 353 -13.21 -1.58 2.90
N SER A 354 -12.16 -2.36 3.20
CA SER A 354 -10.88 -1.81 3.66
C SER A 354 -10.18 -1.03 2.55
N VAL A 355 -10.21 -1.51 1.30
CA VAL A 355 -9.60 -0.81 0.17
C VAL A 355 -10.36 0.49 -0.14
N GLU A 356 -11.68 0.45 -0.19
CA GLU A 356 -12.53 1.64 -0.36
C GLU A 356 -12.19 2.70 0.69
N GLU A 357 -12.13 2.32 1.97
CA GLU A 357 -11.80 3.25 3.04
C GLU A 357 -10.35 3.73 3.02
N ALA A 358 -9.38 2.86 2.71
CA ALA A 358 -7.97 3.24 2.64
C ALA A 358 -7.73 4.31 1.56
N VAL A 359 -8.36 4.20 0.38
CA VAL A 359 -8.29 5.23 -0.66
C VAL A 359 -8.87 6.57 -0.15
N LEU A 360 -10.03 6.52 0.50
CA LEU A 360 -10.66 7.73 1.04
C LEU A 360 -9.81 8.36 2.17
N ASN A 361 -9.21 7.55 3.03
CA ASN A 361 -8.30 8.03 4.06
C ASN A 361 -7.07 8.70 3.45
N ALA A 362 -6.48 8.12 2.39
CA ALA A 362 -5.38 8.75 1.65
C ALA A 362 -5.77 10.14 1.14
N LEU A 363 -6.96 10.30 0.56
CA LEU A 363 -7.43 11.61 0.06
C LEU A 363 -7.71 12.61 1.19
N VAL A 364 -8.37 12.17 2.27
CA VAL A 364 -8.85 13.05 3.35
C VAL A 364 -7.72 13.57 4.23
N VAL A 365 -6.77 12.69 4.58
CA VAL A 365 -5.67 13.00 5.51
C VAL A 365 -4.67 13.98 4.88
N ASN A 366 -4.55 13.97 3.56
CA ASN A 366 -3.54 14.75 2.84
C ASN A 366 -3.71 16.26 2.99
N THR A 367 -2.61 16.97 2.74
CA THR A 367 -2.53 18.42 2.60
C THR A 367 -2.04 18.78 1.22
N GLU A 368 -2.21 20.04 0.82
CA GLU A 368 -1.62 20.53 -0.42
C GLU A 368 -0.09 20.36 -0.41
N MET A 369 0.48 20.10 -1.60
CA MET A 369 1.92 20.02 -1.79
C MET A 369 2.33 20.72 -3.08
N VAL A 370 3.41 21.50 -3.00
CA VAL A 370 4.12 22.05 -4.15
C VAL A 370 5.41 21.26 -4.34
N GLY A 371 5.67 20.86 -5.58
CA GLY A 371 6.82 20.07 -6.00
C GLY A 371 7.68 20.80 -7.02
N ARG A 372 8.33 20.02 -7.88
CA ARG A 372 9.16 20.52 -8.97
C ARG A 372 8.43 21.50 -9.89
N ASP A 373 9.15 22.48 -10.43
CA ASP A 373 8.66 23.44 -11.42
C ASP A 373 7.41 24.24 -10.98
N GLY A 374 7.14 24.29 -9.67
CA GLY A 374 5.95 24.92 -9.12
C GLY A 374 4.66 24.10 -9.29
N HIS A 375 4.75 22.84 -9.72
CA HIS A 375 3.61 21.92 -9.75
C HIS A 375 2.96 21.82 -8.39
N ARG A 376 1.63 21.85 -8.38
CA ARG A 376 0.84 21.88 -7.14
C ARG A 376 -0.24 20.83 -7.20
N SER A 377 -0.27 20.00 -6.15
CA SER A 377 -1.35 19.05 -5.94
C SER A 377 -2.23 19.53 -4.79
N PRO A 378 -3.45 20.01 -5.09
CA PRO A 378 -4.32 20.60 -4.09
C PRO A 378 -4.85 19.54 -3.13
N ARG A 379 -5.16 19.97 -1.91
CA ARG A 379 -5.90 19.15 -0.95
C ARG A 379 -7.34 18.94 -1.44
N LEU A 380 -7.92 17.77 -1.14
CA LEU A 380 -9.37 17.56 -1.27
C LEU A 380 -10.13 18.60 -0.41
N PRO A 381 -11.05 19.40 -0.98
CA PRO A 381 -11.76 20.44 -0.22
C PRO A 381 -12.80 19.82 0.72
N LEU A 382 -12.39 19.52 1.96
CA LEU A 382 -13.19 18.72 2.90
C LEU A 382 -14.55 19.36 3.21
N ASP A 383 -14.62 20.67 3.40
CA ASP A 383 -15.89 21.38 3.66
C ASP A 383 -16.87 21.25 2.49
N ARG A 384 -16.34 21.27 1.26
CA ARG A 384 -17.15 21.07 0.06
C ARG A 384 -17.60 19.61 -0.06
N LEU A 385 -16.71 18.67 0.27
CA LEU A 385 -17.04 17.24 0.28
C LEU A 385 -18.15 16.93 1.29
N THR A 386 -18.02 17.37 2.55
CA THR A 386 -19.03 17.12 3.60
C THR A 386 -20.37 17.76 3.26
N ALA A 387 -20.36 18.99 2.71
CA ALA A 387 -21.57 19.64 2.19
C ALA A 387 -22.21 18.84 1.04
N LEU A 388 -21.41 18.33 0.10
CA LEU A 388 -21.91 17.46 -0.97
C LEU A 388 -22.51 16.19 -0.37
N LEU A 389 -21.87 15.58 0.62
CA LEU A 389 -22.34 14.35 1.26
C LEU A 389 -23.55 14.53 2.19
N GLY A 390 -23.95 15.77 2.48
CA GLY A 390 -25.08 16.09 3.36
C GLY A 390 -24.75 15.90 4.85
N GLN A 391 -23.49 16.09 5.22
CA GLN A 391 -22.95 15.86 6.57
C GLN A 391 -22.60 17.18 7.30
N ALA A 392 -23.41 18.22 7.07
CA ALA A 392 -23.21 19.56 7.61
C ALA A 392 -23.60 19.70 9.08
#